data_AF-A0A452ZUT1-F1
#
_entry.id   AF-A0A452ZUT1-F1
#
_cell.length_a   1.000
_cell.length_b   1.000
_cell.length_c   1.000
_cell.angle_alpha   90.00
_cell.angle_beta   90.00
_cell.angle_gamma   90.00
#
_symmetry.space_group_name_H-M   'P 1'
#
loop_
_entity.id
_entity.type
_entity.pdbx_description
1 polymer ?
#
loop_
_entity_poly.entity_id
_entity_poly.type
_entity_poly.pdbx_seq_one_letter_code
_entity_poly.pdbx_strand_id
1 'polypeptide(L)'
;MKLGRDAFVLTQTSTSRSVSFLSQSFNENKDNLEIPVVTYCKKDQYMEVDLGVQSEATAEYNLNAIKKFSPFNEYFIGEKVGLFGEEGTGTQVYIWNLDRWGTDYTLEWNSQKTDESPDSHGNGDILIRSKRVRSRPGQTNGNVPLDYSLKAYVEVMFLNPQMKITVQGSPSYKRVGAQKHNADTGRGIIGVVDITNLIDDKDGHTWVLNSKQGFQDCEIYAELEEWLGRKTDEYWDANFDPLNLVLLHATFQWAL
;
A
#
# COMPACT_ATOMS: atom_id res chain seq x y z
N MET A 1 8.69 11.34 3.98
CA MET A 1 9.73 10.65 3.18
C MET A 1 10.25 9.43 3.94
N LYS A 2 9.51 8.30 3.92
CA LYS A 2 9.89 7.08 4.70
C LYS A 2 10.64 6.04 3.87
N LEU A 3 10.33 5.92 2.57
CA LEU A 3 10.90 4.88 1.71
C LEU A 3 12.30 5.23 1.20
N GLY A 4 12.59 6.51 1.00
CA GLY A 4 13.88 7.01 0.53
C GLY A 4 14.01 8.50 0.75
N ARG A 5 15.22 9.01 0.52
CA ARG A 5 15.57 10.42 0.74
C ARG A 5 15.11 11.34 -0.39
N ASP A 6 14.97 10.79 -1.59
CA ASP A 6 14.72 11.58 -2.79
C ASP A 6 13.61 10.94 -3.64
N ALA A 7 12.70 11.77 -4.13
CA ALA A 7 11.56 11.36 -4.94
C ALA A 7 11.33 12.32 -6.11
N PHE A 8 11.11 11.75 -7.29
CA PHE A 8 10.79 12.44 -8.53
C PHE A 8 9.38 12.05 -8.96
N VAL A 9 8.57 13.05 -9.32
CA VAL A 9 7.21 12.86 -9.77
C VAL A 9 7.09 13.41 -11.18
N LEU A 10 6.68 12.55 -12.11
CA LEU A 10 6.30 12.91 -13.46
C LEU A 10 4.80 12.72 -13.60
N THR A 11 4.08 13.77 -13.96
CA THR A 11 2.65 13.69 -14.24
C THR A 11 2.35 14.26 -15.62
N GLN A 12 1.40 13.64 -16.32
CA GLN A 12 1.00 14.02 -17.65
C GLN A 12 -0.52 13.95 -17.81
N THR A 13 -1.08 14.98 -18.42
CA THR A 13 -2.45 15.05 -18.89
C THR A 13 -2.46 15.13 -20.42
N SER A 14 -3.64 15.23 -21.04
CA SER A 14 -3.77 15.40 -22.48
C SER A 14 -3.18 16.73 -22.99
N THR A 15 -3.08 17.74 -22.13
CA THR A 15 -2.69 19.12 -22.49
C THR A 15 -1.45 19.62 -21.77
N SER A 16 -0.97 18.95 -20.73
CA SER A 16 0.16 19.41 -19.92
C SER A 16 1.01 18.28 -19.36
N ARG A 17 2.24 18.60 -19.00
CA ARG A 17 3.16 17.72 -18.29
C ARG A 17 3.84 18.50 -17.18
N SER A 18 3.98 17.90 -16.01
CA SER A 18 4.78 18.50 -14.94
C SER A 18 5.75 17.50 -14.37
N VAL A 19 6.92 18.01 -14.02
CA VAL A 19 7.96 17.29 -13.31
C VAL A 19 8.21 18.00 -11.99
N SER A 20 8.20 17.25 -10.89
CA SER A 20 8.47 17.75 -9.55
C SER A 20 9.53 16.90 -8.86
N PHE A 21 10.35 17.53 -8.04
CA PHE A 21 11.44 16.85 -7.35
C PHE A 21 11.48 17.19 -5.86
N LEU A 22 11.17 16.21 -5.02
CA LEU A 22 11.24 16.31 -3.57
C LEU A 22 12.50 15.58 -3.09
N SER A 23 13.54 16.34 -2.77
CA SER A 23 14.86 15.79 -2.49
C SER A 23 15.47 16.36 -1.23
N GLN A 24 15.80 15.48 -0.28
CA GLN A 24 16.61 15.85 0.88
C GLN A 24 18.04 16.16 0.47
N SER A 25 18.56 15.50 -0.57
CA SER A 25 19.91 15.73 -1.08
C SER A 25 20.06 17.12 -1.72
N PHE A 26 19.04 17.59 -2.46
CA PHE A 26 19.01 18.94 -3.03
C PHE A 26 18.80 20.04 -1.97
N ASN A 27 18.05 19.74 -0.92
CA ASN A 27 17.76 20.67 0.17
C ASN A 27 18.75 20.59 1.34
N GLU A 28 19.86 19.88 1.16
CA GLU A 28 20.89 19.77 2.19
C GLU A 28 21.48 21.17 2.47
N ASN A 29 21.48 21.56 3.74
CA ASN A 29 21.92 22.88 4.23
C ASN A 29 21.05 24.07 3.80
N LYS A 30 19.82 23.85 3.35
CA LYS A 30 18.85 24.93 3.14
C LYS A 30 17.95 25.09 4.37
N ASP A 31 17.75 26.32 4.80
CA ASP A 31 16.82 26.64 5.89
C ASP A 31 15.36 26.42 5.48
N ASN A 32 15.05 26.66 4.21
CA ASN A 32 13.72 26.50 3.64
C ASN A 32 13.69 25.35 2.64
N LEU A 33 12.63 24.53 2.74
CA LEU A 33 12.38 23.46 1.79
C LEU A 33 12.02 24.04 0.42
N GLU A 34 12.81 23.69 -0.58
CA GLU A 34 12.56 24.01 -1.98
C GLU A 34 12.15 22.76 -2.75
N ILE A 35 11.14 22.90 -3.61
CA ILE A 35 10.62 21.81 -4.44
C ILE A 35 10.68 22.29 -5.89
N PRO A 36 11.74 21.91 -6.64
CA PRO A 36 11.83 22.24 -8.05
C PRO A 36 10.65 21.63 -8.80
N VAL A 37 9.90 22.48 -9.50
CA VAL A 37 8.80 22.09 -10.39
C VAL A 37 9.02 22.70 -11.75
N VAL A 38 8.82 21.90 -12.80
CA VAL A 38 8.84 22.37 -14.18
C VAL A 38 7.56 21.90 -14.86
N THR A 39 6.73 22.85 -15.28
CA THR A 39 5.49 22.58 -16.01
C THR A 39 5.64 22.93 -17.48
N TYR A 40 5.10 22.06 -18.31
CA TYR A 40 5.02 22.17 -19.75
C TYR A 40 3.56 22.14 -20.19
N CYS A 41 3.24 22.94 -21.19
CA CYS A 41 1.95 22.94 -21.88
C CYS A 41 2.13 22.39 -23.30
N LYS A 42 1.11 21.69 -23.81
CA LYS A 42 1.09 21.20 -25.17
C LYS A 42 0.75 22.34 -26.12
N LYS A 43 1.67 22.66 -27.03
CA LYS A 43 1.42 23.54 -28.18
C LYS A 43 1.58 22.73 -29.45
N ASP A 44 0.49 22.58 -30.19
CA ASP A 44 0.40 21.75 -31.39
C ASP A 44 0.89 20.30 -31.14
N GLN A 45 2.07 19.95 -31.67
CA GLN A 45 2.67 18.62 -31.57
C GLN A 45 3.76 18.50 -30.50
N TYR A 46 4.17 19.61 -29.87
CA TYR A 46 5.29 19.63 -28.94
C TYR A 46 4.88 20.12 -27.55
N MET A 47 5.73 19.82 -26.56
CA MET A 47 5.59 20.32 -25.20
C MET A 47 6.56 21.48 -25.00
N GLU A 48 6.03 22.64 -24.64
CA GLU A 48 6.82 23.84 -24.33
C GLU A 48 6.66 24.20 -22.86
N VAL A 49 7.68 24.87 -22.30
CA VAL A 49 7.59 25.39 -20.92
C VAL A 49 6.38 26.32 -20.81
N ASP A 50 5.57 26.09 -19.77
CA ASP A 50 4.37 26.90 -19.54
C ASP A 50 4.72 28.23 -18.87
N LEU A 51 4.88 29.27 -19.71
CA LEU A 51 5.19 30.63 -19.26
C LEU A 51 4.04 31.30 -18.48
N GLY A 52 2.83 30.73 -18.53
CA GLY A 52 1.71 31.18 -17.70
C GLY A 52 1.82 30.72 -16.24
N VAL A 53 2.59 29.66 -15.99
CA VAL A 53 2.80 29.08 -14.65
C VAL A 53 4.14 29.48 -14.05
N GLN A 54 5.19 29.59 -14.88
CA GLN A 54 6.56 29.83 -14.41
C GLN A 54 7.38 30.65 -15.41
N SER A 55 8.33 31.45 -14.92
CA SER A 55 9.27 32.15 -15.80
C SER A 55 10.28 31.18 -16.43
N GLU A 56 10.84 31.54 -17.58
CA GLU A 56 11.89 30.74 -18.23
C GLU A 56 13.12 30.55 -17.32
N ALA A 57 13.55 31.59 -16.62
CA ALA A 57 14.67 31.52 -15.68
C ALA A 57 14.38 30.58 -14.50
N THR A 58 13.15 30.59 -13.98
CA THR A 58 12.73 29.67 -12.91
C THR A 58 12.69 28.22 -13.41
N ALA A 59 12.16 28.02 -14.62
CA ALA A 59 12.11 26.70 -15.26
C ALA A 59 13.52 26.13 -15.47
N GLU A 60 14.44 26.95 -15.98
CA GLU A 60 15.83 26.56 -16.21
C GLU A 60 16.55 26.24 -14.90
N TYR A 61 16.40 27.07 -13.87
CA TYR A 61 16.96 26.81 -12.54
C TYR A 61 16.46 25.47 -11.99
N ASN A 62 15.14 25.24 -12.01
CA ASN A 62 14.53 24.02 -11.50
C ASN A 62 14.97 22.79 -12.29
N LEU A 63 15.03 22.90 -13.63
CA LEU A 63 15.47 21.81 -14.48
C LEU A 63 16.94 21.46 -14.24
N ASN A 64 17.80 22.47 -14.04
CA ASN A 64 19.21 22.26 -13.70
C ASN A 64 19.38 21.60 -12.33
N ALA A 65 18.58 21.99 -11.33
CA ALA A 65 18.54 21.34 -10.03
C ALA A 65 18.16 19.85 -10.17
N ILE A 66 17.09 19.56 -10.91
CA ILE A 66 16.63 18.19 -11.17
C ILE A 66 17.75 17.39 -11.85
N LYS A 67 18.30 17.86 -12.98
CA LYS A 67 19.37 17.16 -13.72
C LYS A 67 20.61 16.87 -12.87
N LYS A 68 20.96 17.78 -11.94
CA LYS A 68 22.15 17.65 -11.10
C LYS A 68 21.97 16.66 -9.95
N PHE A 69 20.80 16.63 -9.32
CA PHE A 69 20.55 15.89 -8.09
C PHE A 69 19.66 14.65 -8.27
N SER A 70 19.23 14.39 -9.51
CA SER A 70 18.41 13.25 -9.89
C SER A 70 19.15 12.37 -10.90
N PRO A 71 18.92 11.04 -10.91
CA PRO A 71 19.42 10.18 -11.99
C PRO A 71 18.70 10.42 -13.35
N PHE A 72 17.76 11.35 -13.39
CA PHE A 72 16.89 11.62 -14.54
C PHE A 72 17.47 12.76 -15.39
N ASN A 73 17.63 12.50 -16.68
CA ASN A 73 17.94 13.50 -17.70
C ASN A 73 16.81 13.57 -18.74
N GLU A 74 16.94 14.44 -19.75
CA GLU A 74 15.91 14.66 -20.78
C GLU A 74 15.53 13.38 -21.53
N TYR A 75 16.51 12.52 -21.86
CA TYR A 75 16.27 11.24 -22.53
C TYR A 75 15.47 10.29 -21.65
N PHE A 76 15.81 10.21 -20.36
CA PHE A 76 15.11 9.35 -19.41
C PHE A 76 13.66 9.81 -19.23
N ILE A 77 13.41 11.11 -19.14
CA ILE A 77 12.04 11.64 -19.04
C ILE A 77 11.23 11.24 -20.29
N GLY A 78 11.83 11.34 -21.49
CA GLY A 78 11.21 10.89 -22.73
C GLY A 78 10.86 9.40 -22.73
N GLU A 79 11.77 8.53 -22.27
CA GLU A 79 11.52 7.08 -22.14
C GLU A 79 10.33 6.81 -21.20
N LYS A 80 10.27 7.50 -20.06
CA LYS A 80 9.22 7.29 -19.05
C LYS A 80 7.86 7.80 -19.48
N VAL A 81 7.82 8.84 -20.30
CA VAL A 81 6.58 9.29 -20.95
C VAL A 81 5.98 8.18 -21.82
N GLY A 82 6.81 7.38 -22.49
CA GLY A 82 6.34 6.26 -23.30
C GLY A 82 5.65 5.13 -22.52
N LEU A 83 5.74 5.15 -21.18
CA LEU A 83 5.05 4.20 -20.30
C LEU A 83 3.64 4.63 -19.94
N PHE A 84 3.23 5.88 -20.23
CA PHE A 84 1.83 6.25 -20.12
C PHE A 84 1.04 5.45 -21.17
N GLY A 85 -0.13 4.94 -20.77
CA GLY A 85 -0.96 4.08 -21.62
C GLY A 85 -1.46 4.77 -22.90
N GLU A 86 -2.39 4.14 -23.62
CA GLU A 86 -2.87 4.63 -24.92
C GLU A 86 -3.32 6.11 -24.93
N GLU A 87 -3.92 6.58 -23.82
CA GLU A 87 -4.36 7.98 -23.68
C GLU A 87 -3.24 8.96 -23.33
N GLY A 88 -2.05 8.45 -23.00
CA GLY A 88 -0.89 9.27 -22.64
C GLY A 88 -1.05 10.05 -21.34
N THR A 89 -2.00 9.70 -20.48
CA THR A 89 -2.23 10.35 -19.18
C THR A 89 -1.75 9.48 -18.02
N GLY A 90 -1.34 10.10 -16.92
CA GLY A 90 -1.02 9.40 -15.69
C GLY A 90 0.05 10.09 -14.85
N THR A 91 0.42 9.42 -13.75
CA THR A 91 1.47 9.88 -12.84
C THR A 91 2.41 8.74 -12.52
N GLN A 92 3.70 9.03 -12.56
CA GLN A 92 4.77 8.10 -12.20
C GLN A 92 5.60 8.73 -11.08
N VAL A 93 5.83 7.94 -10.03
CA VAL A 93 6.61 8.35 -8.88
C VAL A 93 7.82 7.44 -8.77
N TYR A 94 8.99 8.05 -8.70
CA TYR A 94 10.26 7.38 -8.61
C TYR A 94 10.93 7.78 -7.31
N ILE A 95 11.38 6.79 -6.53
CA ILE A 95 12.01 7.02 -5.23
C ILE A 95 13.35 6.29 -5.23
N TRP A 96 14.40 6.98 -4.76
CA TRP A 96 15.73 6.40 -4.62
C TRP A 96 16.39 6.88 -3.33
N ASN A 97 17.66 6.50 -3.14
CA ASN A 97 18.36 6.65 -1.87
C ASN A 97 17.51 6.05 -0.74
N LEU A 98 17.13 4.78 -0.96
CA LEU A 98 16.16 4.06 -0.16
C LEU A 98 16.67 3.81 1.26
N ASP A 99 15.74 3.71 2.21
CA ASP A 99 16.05 3.53 3.63
C ASP A 99 16.87 2.24 3.86
N ARG A 100 17.95 2.34 4.63
CA ARG A 100 18.92 1.26 4.86
C ARG A 100 18.84 0.76 6.30
N TRP A 101 19.02 -0.54 6.46
CA TRP A 101 19.19 -1.20 7.75
C TRP A 101 20.60 -1.81 7.80
N GLY A 102 21.51 -1.12 8.51
CA GLY A 102 22.93 -1.49 8.48
C GLY A 102 23.52 -1.32 7.09
N THR A 103 24.10 -2.39 6.54
CA THR A 103 24.69 -2.40 5.19
C THR A 103 23.66 -2.60 4.08
N ASP A 104 22.46 -3.11 4.39
CA ASP A 104 21.47 -3.52 3.40
C ASP A 104 20.29 -2.54 3.32
N TYR A 105 19.48 -2.67 2.27
CA TYR A 105 18.21 -1.95 2.18
C TYR A 105 17.15 -2.58 3.09
N THR A 106 16.27 -1.73 3.64
CA THR A 106 15.12 -2.16 4.45
C THR A 106 14.13 -3.01 3.66
N LEU A 107 14.04 -2.78 2.35
CA LEU A 107 13.25 -3.55 1.39
C LEU A 107 14.13 -4.55 0.63
N GLU A 108 13.52 -5.66 0.23
CA GLU A 108 14.13 -6.74 -0.53
C GLU A 108 13.27 -7.04 -1.77
N TRP A 109 13.90 -7.07 -2.95
CA TRP A 109 13.24 -7.38 -4.21
C TRP A 109 13.47 -8.85 -4.54
N ASN A 110 12.39 -9.64 -4.49
CA ASN A 110 12.43 -11.03 -4.89
C ASN A 110 11.91 -11.18 -6.32
N SER A 111 12.84 -11.17 -7.26
CA SER A 111 12.54 -11.29 -8.69
C SER A 111 11.70 -12.54 -9.00
N GLN A 112 10.86 -12.42 -10.02
CA GLN A 112 10.07 -13.56 -10.46
C GLN A 112 10.97 -14.64 -11.05
N LYS A 113 10.95 -15.84 -10.48
CA LYS A 113 11.65 -17.01 -11.01
C LYS A 113 10.67 -17.88 -11.79
N THR A 114 11.06 -18.26 -13.01
CA THR A 114 10.26 -19.12 -13.91
C THR A 114 10.16 -20.56 -13.43
N ASP A 115 11.12 -21.00 -12.61
CA ASP A 115 11.25 -22.39 -12.17
C ASP A 115 10.51 -22.66 -10.85
N GLU A 116 10.03 -21.61 -10.19
CA GLU A 116 9.23 -21.71 -8.97
C GLU A 116 7.75 -21.54 -9.33
N SER A 117 6.89 -22.31 -8.66
CA SER A 117 5.44 -22.18 -8.82
C SER A 117 5.03 -20.70 -8.66
N PRO A 118 4.11 -20.17 -9.51
CA PRO A 118 3.57 -18.82 -9.33
C PRO A 118 2.91 -18.62 -7.95
N ASP A 119 2.67 -19.71 -7.22
CA ASP A 119 2.08 -19.74 -5.88
C ASP A 119 3.12 -19.75 -4.74
N SER A 120 4.42 -19.84 -5.04
CA SER A 120 5.48 -19.74 -4.03
C SER A 120 5.48 -18.36 -3.38
N HIS A 121 5.43 -18.34 -2.05
CA HIS A 121 5.46 -17.11 -1.27
C HIS A 121 6.74 -16.31 -1.57
N GLY A 122 6.56 -15.09 -2.07
CA GLY A 122 7.64 -14.16 -2.38
C GLY A 122 8.11 -14.15 -3.83
N ASN A 123 7.56 -14.97 -4.73
CA ASN A 123 7.91 -14.94 -6.16
C ASN A 123 7.39 -13.63 -6.80
N GLY A 124 8.27 -12.78 -7.32
CA GLY A 124 7.92 -11.47 -7.91
C GLY A 124 7.39 -10.46 -6.88
N ASP A 125 7.90 -10.47 -5.66
CA ASP A 125 7.40 -9.68 -4.53
C ASP A 125 8.44 -8.68 -4.00
N ILE A 126 7.97 -7.70 -3.22
CA ILE A 126 8.83 -6.80 -2.45
C ILE A 126 8.57 -7.08 -0.97
N LEU A 127 9.63 -7.49 -0.26
CA LEU A 127 9.55 -7.85 1.14
C LEU A 127 10.18 -6.79 2.06
N ILE A 128 9.66 -6.66 3.27
CA ILE A 128 10.37 -6.00 4.37
C ILE A 128 11.43 -6.99 4.88
N ARG A 129 12.71 -6.62 4.77
CA ARG A 129 13.84 -7.50 5.08
C ARG A 129 13.79 -8.07 6.49
N SER A 130 13.36 -7.28 7.47
CA SER A 130 13.31 -7.70 8.87
C SER A 130 12.32 -8.84 9.11
N LYS A 131 11.30 -9.00 8.25
CA LYS A 131 10.15 -9.91 8.42
C LYS A 131 9.56 -9.87 9.83
N ARG A 132 9.70 -8.72 10.52
CA ARG A 132 9.27 -8.56 11.90
C ARG A 132 7.75 -8.59 11.94
N VAL A 133 7.21 -9.61 12.57
CA VAL A 133 5.77 -9.71 12.81
C VAL A 133 5.37 -8.63 13.82
N ARG A 134 4.28 -7.94 13.52
CA ARG A 134 3.71 -6.93 14.42
C ARG A 134 3.09 -7.64 15.61
N SER A 135 3.34 -7.15 16.82
CA SER A 135 2.67 -7.65 18.01
C SER A 135 1.25 -7.09 18.03
N ARG A 136 0.26 -7.98 18.06
CA ARG A 136 -1.16 -7.64 18.19
C ARG A 136 -1.73 -8.43 19.37
N PRO A 137 -2.64 -7.84 20.17
CA PRO A 137 -3.32 -8.58 21.23
C PRO A 137 -3.97 -9.85 20.68
N GLY A 138 -3.80 -10.98 21.38
CA GLY A 138 -4.37 -12.27 20.97
C GLY A 138 -3.67 -12.95 19.77
N GLN A 139 -2.65 -12.35 19.16
CA GLN A 139 -1.93 -12.98 18.06
C GLN A 139 -1.02 -14.10 18.57
N THR A 140 -1.39 -15.33 18.23
CA THR A 140 -0.62 -16.54 18.55
C THR A 140 0.30 -16.98 17.41
N ASN A 141 0.02 -16.54 16.18
CA ASN A 141 0.81 -16.92 15.01
C ASN A 141 2.04 -16.02 14.83
N GLY A 142 3.21 -16.65 14.72
CA GLY A 142 4.49 -15.98 14.45
C GLY A 142 4.79 -15.74 12.97
N ASN A 143 3.86 -16.09 12.06
CA ASN A 143 4.01 -15.84 10.63
C ASN A 143 2.75 -15.17 10.05
N VAL A 144 2.85 -13.86 9.79
CA VAL A 144 1.77 -13.06 9.22
C VAL A 144 2.30 -12.38 7.94
N PRO A 145 2.04 -12.95 6.74
CA PRO A 145 2.57 -12.41 5.48
C PRO A 145 2.25 -10.93 5.25
N LEU A 146 1.08 -10.45 5.70
CA LEU A 146 0.69 -9.03 5.65
C LEU A 146 1.69 -8.08 6.32
N ASP A 147 2.49 -8.57 7.27
CA ASP A 147 3.47 -7.74 7.99
C ASP A 147 4.74 -7.48 7.20
N TYR A 148 5.02 -8.26 6.16
CA TYR A 148 6.29 -8.18 5.45
C TYR A 148 6.22 -8.37 3.94
N SER A 149 5.14 -8.89 3.36
CA SER A 149 4.95 -9.06 1.92
C SER A 149 4.06 -7.95 1.36
N LEU A 150 4.58 -7.19 0.39
CA LEU A 150 3.80 -6.14 -0.27
C LEU A 150 2.61 -6.73 -1.04
N LYS A 151 2.81 -7.85 -1.75
CA LYS A 151 1.71 -8.54 -2.44
C LYS A 151 0.60 -8.93 -1.49
N ALA A 152 0.92 -9.64 -0.40
CA ALA A 152 -0.07 -10.05 0.59
C ALA A 152 -0.80 -8.84 1.17
N TYR A 153 -0.08 -7.76 1.48
CA TYR A 153 -0.68 -6.54 2.02
C TYR A 153 -1.68 -5.90 1.04
N VAL A 154 -1.29 -5.77 -0.23
CA VAL A 154 -2.12 -5.15 -1.26
C VAL A 154 -3.36 -5.99 -1.60
N GLU A 155 -3.30 -7.32 -1.48
CA GLU A 155 -4.44 -8.22 -1.70
C GLU A 155 -5.67 -7.87 -0.86
N VAL A 156 -5.44 -7.36 0.36
CA VAL A 156 -6.50 -7.05 1.34
C VAL A 156 -6.63 -5.55 1.62
N MET A 157 -5.88 -4.71 0.90
CA MET A 157 -5.82 -3.27 1.17
C MET A 157 -7.16 -2.55 0.88
N PHE A 158 -7.93 -3.05 -0.09
CA PHE A 158 -9.20 -2.46 -0.50
C PHE A 158 -10.34 -3.44 -0.31
N LEU A 159 -11.41 -3.01 0.37
CA LEU A 159 -12.63 -3.79 0.55
C LEU A 159 -13.29 -4.14 -0.80
N ASN A 160 -13.36 -3.15 -1.70
CA ASN A 160 -13.88 -3.31 -3.06
C ASN A 160 -12.83 -2.83 -4.08
N PRO A 161 -11.93 -3.71 -4.57
CA PRO A 161 -10.84 -3.33 -5.45
C PRO A 161 -11.35 -2.99 -6.86
N GLN A 162 -11.28 -1.72 -7.24
CA GLN A 162 -11.59 -1.23 -8.59
C GLN A 162 -10.33 -1.00 -9.44
N MET A 163 -9.16 -0.92 -8.80
CA MET A 163 -7.87 -0.68 -9.45
C MET A 163 -7.09 -1.99 -9.60
N LYS A 164 -6.51 -2.21 -10.78
CA LYS A 164 -5.55 -3.30 -10.99
C LYS A 164 -4.19 -2.88 -10.44
N ILE A 165 -3.68 -3.65 -9.49
CA ILE A 165 -2.36 -3.42 -8.90
C ILE A 165 -1.42 -4.54 -9.31
N THR A 166 -0.20 -4.18 -9.71
CA THR A 166 0.87 -5.10 -10.08
C THR A 166 2.11 -4.82 -9.24
N VAL A 167 2.76 -5.88 -8.76
CA VAL A 167 4.03 -5.82 -8.03
C VAL A 167 5.06 -6.58 -8.85
N GLN A 168 6.18 -5.92 -9.18
CA GLN A 168 7.23 -6.44 -10.07
C GLN A 168 6.69 -7.04 -11.39
N GLY A 169 5.68 -6.40 -11.99
CA GLY A 169 5.08 -6.87 -13.25
C GLY A 169 4.02 -7.97 -13.10
N SER A 170 3.86 -8.55 -11.92
CA SER A 170 2.86 -9.60 -11.65
C SER A 170 1.63 -9.02 -10.94
N PRO A 171 0.39 -9.43 -11.30
CA PRO A 171 -0.81 -8.99 -10.59
C PRO A 171 -0.76 -9.38 -9.11
N SER A 172 -1.11 -8.44 -8.23
CA SER A 172 -1.15 -8.72 -6.78
C SER A 172 -2.47 -9.32 -6.34
N TYR A 173 -3.54 -9.33 -7.14
CA TYR A 173 -4.85 -9.81 -6.67
C TYR A 173 -4.98 -11.34 -6.80
N LYS A 174 -4.99 -12.05 -5.66
CA LYS A 174 -5.43 -13.44 -5.54
C LYS A 174 -6.50 -13.52 -4.45
N ARG A 175 -7.62 -14.19 -4.73
CA ARG A 175 -8.67 -14.45 -3.73
C ARG A 175 -8.07 -15.19 -2.51
N VAL A 176 -8.42 -14.77 -1.29
CA VAL A 176 -7.91 -15.35 -0.03
C VAL A 176 -9.07 -15.82 0.88
N GLY A 177 -8.78 -16.74 1.80
CA GLY A 177 -9.76 -17.27 2.76
C GLY A 177 -10.71 -18.32 2.17
N ALA A 178 -11.97 -18.32 2.62
CA ALA A 178 -13.02 -19.25 2.17
C ALA A 178 -13.30 -19.18 0.65
N GLN A 179 -12.77 -18.18 -0.06
CA GLN A 179 -12.79 -18.09 -1.52
C GLN A 179 -11.88 -19.10 -2.24
N LYS A 180 -11.08 -19.92 -1.50
CA LYS A 180 -10.26 -21.03 -2.02
C LYS A 180 -10.75 -22.45 -1.63
N HIS A 181 -11.82 -22.56 -0.84
CA HIS A 181 -12.52 -23.77 -0.34
C HIS A 181 -11.89 -24.64 0.79
N ASN A 182 -12.83 -25.00 1.70
CA ASN A 182 -13.05 -26.11 2.65
C ASN A 182 -12.04 -26.63 3.69
N ALA A 183 -12.54 -26.65 4.94
CA ALA A 183 -12.21 -27.49 6.11
C ALA A 183 -10.82 -27.24 6.78
N ASP A 184 -10.65 -27.01 8.08
CA ASP A 184 -11.36 -27.48 9.26
C ASP A 184 -11.19 -26.54 10.48
N THR A 185 -12.30 -26.36 11.22
CA THR A 185 -12.48 -26.06 12.66
C THR A 185 -11.74 -24.88 13.34
N GLY A 186 -12.50 -23.84 13.69
CA GLY A 186 -12.28 -22.99 14.87
C GLY A 186 -11.21 -21.91 14.83
N ARG A 187 -10.43 -21.80 13.76
CA ARG A 187 -9.50 -20.70 13.49
C ARG A 187 -9.74 -20.22 12.05
N GLY A 188 -10.22 -19.00 11.86
CA GLY A 188 -10.46 -18.47 10.50
C GLY A 188 -11.78 -17.73 10.28
N ILE A 189 -12.49 -17.31 11.34
CA ILE A 189 -13.56 -16.33 11.18
C ILE A 189 -12.90 -14.98 10.87
N ILE A 190 -13.27 -14.38 9.74
CA ILE A 190 -12.82 -13.05 9.34
C ILE A 190 -14.04 -12.14 9.39
N GLY A 191 -14.04 -11.22 10.35
CA GLY A 191 -14.97 -10.09 10.36
C GLY A 191 -14.43 -8.99 9.44
N VAL A 192 -15.28 -8.46 8.57
CA VAL A 192 -14.94 -7.32 7.73
C VAL A 192 -16.02 -6.27 7.92
N VAL A 193 -15.62 -5.06 8.29
CA VAL A 193 -16.52 -3.93 8.52
C VAL A 193 -15.97 -2.68 7.85
N ASP A 194 -16.83 -1.94 7.17
CA ASP A 194 -16.54 -0.59 6.70
C ASP A 194 -17.09 0.40 7.73
N ILE A 195 -16.20 1.20 8.32
CA ILE A 195 -16.52 2.15 9.38
C ILE A 195 -16.36 3.60 8.93
N THR A 196 -16.27 3.85 7.62
CA THR A 196 -16.04 5.19 7.05
C THR A 196 -17.00 6.23 7.64
N ASN A 197 -18.30 5.91 7.72
CA ASN A 197 -19.31 6.82 8.25
C ASN A 197 -19.24 7.03 9.78
N LEU A 198 -18.55 6.16 10.50
CA LEU A 198 -18.41 6.22 11.96
C LEU A 198 -17.23 7.09 12.38
N ILE A 199 -16.17 7.12 11.55
CA ILE A 199 -14.90 7.80 11.83
C ILE A 199 -14.76 9.16 11.11
N ASP A 200 -15.74 9.52 10.29
CA ASP A 200 -15.82 10.83 9.64
C ASP A 200 -16.51 11.80 10.60
N ASP A 201 -15.73 12.73 11.14
CA ASP A 201 -16.30 13.85 11.89
C ASP A 201 -16.92 14.81 10.86
N LYS A 202 -18.15 15.27 11.12
CA LYS A 202 -18.93 16.08 10.17
C LYS A 202 -18.25 17.41 9.79
N ASP A 203 -17.19 17.77 10.53
CA ASP A 203 -16.34 18.94 10.33
C ASP A 203 -15.11 18.68 9.42
N GLY A 204 -15.03 17.50 8.77
CA GLY A 204 -13.93 17.13 7.87
C GLY A 204 -12.68 16.63 8.60
N HIS A 205 -12.80 16.35 9.90
CA HIS A 205 -11.79 15.68 10.70
C HIS A 205 -12.03 14.16 10.68
N THR A 206 -10.97 13.38 10.84
CA THR A 206 -11.09 11.92 10.93
C THR A 206 -10.36 11.41 12.15
N TRP A 207 -10.94 10.39 12.79
CA TRP A 207 -10.37 9.74 13.97
C TRP A 207 -9.26 8.73 13.62
N VAL A 208 -8.75 8.75 12.39
CA VAL A 208 -7.63 7.92 11.94
C VAL A 208 -6.30 8.57 12.30
N LEU A 209 -5.35 7.80 12.83
CA LEU A 209 -3.99 8.28 13.12
C LEU A 209 -3.29 8.76 11.84
N ASN A 210 -2.33 9.70 11.96
CA ASN A 210 -1.58 10.24 10.82
C ASN A 210 -0.91 9.17 9.93
N SER A 211 -0.54 8.02 10.50
CA SER A 211 0.04 6.89 9.76
C SER A 211 -0.97 6.10 8.94
N LYS A 212 -2.27 6.27 9.19
CA LYS A 212 -3.37 5.44 8.67
C LYS A 212 -3.23 3.95 9.00
N GLN A 213 -2.66 3.64 10.16
CA GLN A 213 -2.46 2.26 10.65
C GLN A 213 -3.19 1.97 11.98
N GLY A 214 -4.04 2.89 12.42
CA GLY A 214 -4.81 2.77 13.64
C GLY A 214 -5.76 3.96 13.80
N PHE A 215 -6.57 3.91 14.84
CA PHE A 215 -7.53 4.93 15.20
C PHE A 215 -7.05 5.66 16.47
N GLN A 216 -7.53 6.87 16.67
CA GLN A 216 -7.37 7.56 17.94
C GLN A 216 -8.18 6.81 19.02
N ASP A 217 -7.64 6.72 20.22
CA ASP A 217 -8.38 6.17 21.36
C ASP A 217 -9.56 7.10 21.66
N CYS A 218 -10.76 6.66 21.32
CA CYS A 218 -12.00 7.38 21.57
C CYS A 218 -13.13 6.42 21.96
N GLU A 219 -14.15 6.95 22.61
CA GLU A 219 -15.31 6.19 23.08
C GLU A 219 -16.00 5.44 21.93
N ILE A 220 -16.17 6.10 20.77
CA ILE A 220 -16.79 5.52 19.57
C ILE A 220 -16.04 4.27 19.10
N TYR A 221 -14.71 4.30 19.11
CA TYR A 221 -13.90 3.16 18.68
C TYR A 221 -13.94 2.03 19.72
N ALA A 222 -13.96 2.35 21.01
CA ALA A 222 -14.11 1.35 22.07
C ALA A 222 -15.48 0.64 22.02
N GLU A 223 -16.57 1.41 21.82
CA GLU A 223 -17.92 0.87 21.64
C GLU A 223 -18.00 -0.02 20.38
N LEU A 224 -17.33 0.37 19.29
CA LEU A 224 -17.23 -0.45 18.09
C LEU A 224 -16.52 -1.78 18.37
N GLU A 225 -15.38 -1.76 19.07
CA GLU A 225 -14.64 -2.99 19.43
C GLU A 225 -15.49 -3.91 20.30
N GLU A 226 -16.21 -3.38 21.30
CA GLU A 226 -17.13 -4.14 22.14
C GLU A 226 -18.28 -4.74 21.31
N TRP A 227 -18.89 -3.93 20.42
CA TRP A 227 -19.97 -4.38 19.54
C TRP A 227 -19.51 -5.50 18.59
N LEU A 228 -18.33 -5.36 18.00
CA LEU A 228 -17.72 -6.38 17.12
C LEU A 228 -17.43 -7.67 17.88
N GLY A 229 -16.94 -7.57 19.13
CA GLY A 229 -16.74 -8.70 20.02
C GLY A 229 -18.03 -9.48 20.22
N ARG A 230 -19.09 -8.80 20.68
CA ARG A 230 -20.42 -9.42 20.88
C ARG A 230 -20.97 -10.05 19.59
N LYS A 231 -20.83 -9.40 18.43
CA LYS A 231 -21.29 -9.97 17.15
C LYS A 231 -20.50 -11.20 16.71
N THR A 232 -19.22 -11.25 17.06
CA THR A 232 -18.39 -12.43 16.82
C THR A 232 -18.83 -13.59 17.71
N ASP A 233 -19.11 -13.33 18.99
CA ASP A 233 -19.62 -14.32 19.94
C ASP A 233 -21.00 -14.85 19.50
N GLU A 234 -21.94 -13.97 19.15
CA GLU A 234 -23.25 -14.35 18.60
C GLU A 234 -23.11 -15.27 17.36
N TYR A 235 -22.19 -14.96 16.45
CA TYR A 235 -21.92 -15.79 15.28
C TYR A 235 -21.30 -17.14 15.68
N TRP A 236 -20.39 -17.15 16.65
CA TRP A 236 -19.76 -18.37 17.13
C TRP A 236 -20.79 -19.32 17.73
N ASP A 237 -21.61 -18.82 18.67
CA ASP A 237 -22.63 -19.57 19.38
C ASP A 237 -23.66 -20.16 18.43
N ALA A 238 -24.04 -19.42 17.38
CA ALA A 238 -25.01 -19.87 16.40
C ALA A 238 -24.47 -20.97 15.46
N ASN A 239 -23.16 -20.99 15.17
CA ASN A 239 -22.60 -21.81 14.09
C ASN A 239 -21.73 -22.97 14.59
N PHE A 240 -21.19 -22.92 15.80
CA PHE A 240 -20.21 -23.91 16.28
C PHE A 240 -20.59 -24.57 17.61
N ASP A 241 -21.22 -23.87 18.55
CA ASP A 241 -21.66 -24.44 19.82
C ASP A 241 -22.81 -25.47 19.76
N PRO A 242 -23.74 -25.47 18.77
CA PRO A 242 -24.80 -26.47 18.72
C PRO A 242 -24.28 -27.91 18.52
N LEU A 243 -23.04 -28.07 18.02
CA LEU A 243 -22.43 -29.38 17.72
C LEU A 243 -22.08 -30.19 18.99
N ASN A 244 -22.01 -29.57 20.17
CA ASN A 244 -21.71 -30.28 21.42
C ASN A 244 -22.92 -30.99 22.05
N LEU A 245 -24.16 -30.67 21.65
CA LEU A 245 -25.36 -31.27 22.25
C LEU A 245 -25.77 -32.61 21.63
N VAL A 246 -25.28 -32.94 20.43
CA VAL A 246 -25.67 -34.20 19.74
C VAL A 246 -24.75 -35.39 20.11
N LEU A 247 -23.53 -35.13 20.60
CA LEU A 247 -22.54 -36.18 20.91
C LEU A 247 -22.63 -36.78 22.32
N LEU A 248 -23.50 -36.27 23.20
CA LEU A 248 -23.62 -36.71 24.61
C LEU A 248 -24.81 -37.66 24.89
N HIS A 249 -25.58 -38.05 23.88
CA HIS A 249 -26.67 -39.03 24.01
C HIS A 249 -26.27 -40.46 23.62
N ALA A 250 -25.02 -40.88 23.88
CA ALA A 250 -24.64 -42.28 23.84
C ALA A 250 -24.89 -42.94 25.21
N THR A 251 -26.07 -43.53 25.36
CA THR A 251 -26.49 -44.35 26.52
C THR A 251 -25.50 -45.48 26.81
N PHE A 252 -24.85 -45.47 27.97
CA PHE A 252 -24.19 -46.64 28.56
C PHE A 252 -25.26 -47.53 29.22
N GLN A 253 -25.55 -48.68 28.61
CA GLN A 253 -26.17 -49.80 29.32
C GLN A 253 -25.07 -50.59 30.03
N TRP A 254 -25.13 -50.64 31.36
CA TRP A 254 -24.40 -51.65 32.14
C TRP A 254 -25.16 -52.97 32.06
N ALA A 255 -24.52 -54.01 31.51
CA ALA A 255 -24.94 -55.38 31.71
C ALA A 255 -24.24 -55.91 32.98
N LEU A 256 -25.04 -56.40 33.93
CA LEU A 256 -24.60 -57.25 35.04
C LEU A 256 -24.24 -58.65 34.52
#